data_AF-A0A5K7YRC5-F1
#
_entry.id   AF-A0A5K7YRC5-F1
#
_cell.length_a   1.000
_cell.length_b   1.000
_cell.length_c   1.000
_cell.angle_alpha   90.00
_cell.angle_beta   90.00
_cell.angle_gamma   90.00
#
_symmetry.space_group_name_H-M   'P 1'
#
loop_
_entity.id
_entity.type
_entity.pdbx_description
1 polymer ?
#
loop_
_entity_poly.entity_id
_entity_poly.type
_entity_poly.pdbx_seq_one_letter_code
_entity_poly.pdbx_strand_id
1 'polypeptide(L)'
;MGNPERYQRIFDSGQPLLRHVLWLVLAGAWFLGAGPVPDCLAGKGDKQVVHLYFSDATRPFLIAEERVVVNPGDPRAFGRQLILELINGSARGHLAAIPGGTKLRSFFLLEDGTAVVDFTAHLRENHPGSCRREQLTLFSIANSLILNVTEIERVKILIDGAEAQTLAGHLPLEFPLTADMLLTR
;
A
#
# COMPACT_ATOMS: atom_id res chain seq x y z
N MET A 1 -20.35 1.69 71.32
CA MET A 1 -20.34 3.17 71.44
C MET A 1 -19.04 3.58 72.07
N GLY A 2 -18.34 4.58 71.51
CA GLY A 2 -17.01 5.01 71.97
C GLY A 2 -16.16 5.59 70.84
N ASN A 3 -16.48 6.81 70.42
CA ASN A 3 -15.70 7.57 69.44
C ASN A 3 -14.39 8.06 70.09
N PRO A 4 -13.25 8.05 69.38
CA PRO A 4 -12.63 9.34 69.05
C PRO A 4 -11.88 9.33 67.71
N GLU A 5 -12.59 9.58 66.62
CA GLU A 5 -12.00 10.21 65.44
C GLU A 5 -11.69 11.71 65.72
N ARG A 6 -10.67 12.17 64.99
CA ARG A 6 -10.54 13.50 64.36
C ARG A 6 -9.71 14.58 65.09
N TYR A 7 -8.75 15.11 64.31
CA TYR A 7 -7.88 16.27 64.57
C TYR A 7 -6.81 15.99 65.65
N GLN A 8 -5.52 15.87 65.29
CA GLN A 8 -4.71 17.02 64.88
C GLN A 8 -3.68 16.69 63.79
N ARG A 9 -3.19 17.72 63.09
CA ARG A 9 -2.28 17.63 61.93
C ARG A 9 -1.08 18.56 62.15
N ILE A 10 0.04 18.22 61.50
CA ILE A 10 1.23 19.05 61.14
C ILE A 10 2.33 19.26 62.21
N PHE A 11 3.59 19.18 61.73
CA PHE A 11 4.90 19.47 62.35
C PHE A 11 5.36 18.46 63.42
N ASP A 12 6.57 17.89 63.41
CA ASP A 12 7.77 18.07 62.56
C ASP A 12 8.72 16.84 62.75
N SER A 13 9.89 16.62 62.12
CA SER A 13 10.72 17.37 61.14
C SER A 13 11.70 16.45 60.37
N GLY A 14 12.50 17.03 59.46
CA GLY A 14 13.88 16.57 59.16
C GLY A 14 14.08 15.38 58.21
N GLN A 15 14.35 15.65 56.93
CA GLN A 15 15.24 14.78 56.14
C GLN A 15 16.70 15.12 56.48
N PRO A 16 17.62 14.13 56.47
CA PRO A 16 18.48 14.03 55.28
C PRO A 16 18.78 12.59 54.80
N LEU A 17 18.70 12.45 53.47
CA LEU A 17 19.61 11.76 52.55
C LEU A 17 20.42 10.50 52.98
N LEU A 18 20.33 9.49 52.10
CA LEU A 18 21.24 8.34 51.87
C LEU A 18 21.38 7.27 52.98
N ARG A 19 20.53 6.24 52.87
CA ARG A 19 20.81 4.83 53.21
C ARG A 19 20.36 4.01 51.98
N HIS A 20 21.25 3.31 51.26
CA HIS A 20 21.96 2.07 51.59
C HIS A 20 21.30 0.83 50.93
N VAL A 21 22.16 -0.02 50.37
CA VAL A 21 22.04 -1.48 50.27
C VAL A 21 21.07 -2.08 49.24
N LEU A 22 21.72 -2.70 48.24
CA LEU A 22 21.28 -3.81 47.39
C LEU A 22 20.34 -4.82 48.08
N TRP A 23 19.22 -5.15 47.44
CA TRP A 23 18.46 -6.39 47.71
C TRP A 23 18.00 -7.07 46.41
N LEU A 24 17.73 -8.37 46.51
CA LEU A 24 17.62 -9.31 45.39
C LEU A 24 16.40 -9.12 44.47
N VAL A 25 16.64 -9.48 43.20
CA VAL A 25 15.76 -10.25 42.29
C VAL A 25 14.25 -10.22 42.58
N LEU A 26 13.51 -9.51 41.72
CA LEU A 26 12.17 -9.93 41.32
C LEU A 26 12.08 -9.96 39.79
N ALA A 27 11.46 -11.02 39.26
CA ALA A 27 11.30 -11.23 37.83
C ALA A 27 10.34 -10.20 37.22
N GLY A 28 10.67 -9.72 36.02
CA GLY A 28 9.92 -8.64 35.37
C GLY A 28 10.23 -8.48 33.88
N ALA A 29 10.47 -9.59 33.16
CA ALA A 29 10.65 -9.58 31.72
C ALA A 29 9.33 -9.33 31.00
N TRP A 30 8.94 -8.05 30.87
CA TRP A 30 7.80 -7.63 30.03
C TRP A 30 8.20 -7.56 28.55
N PHE A 31 8.65 -8.69 28.00
CA PHE A 31 8.62 -8.92 26.55
C PHE A 31 7.17 -9.27 26.17
N LEU A 32 6.40 -8.28 25.72
CA LEU A 32 5.15 -8.57 24.99
C LEU A 32 5.54 -9.21 23.66
N GLY A 33 5.38 -10.54 23.60
CA GLY A 33 5.79 -11.32 22.44
C GLY A 33 4.88 -11.08 21.24
N ALA A 34 5.46 -10.65 20.13
CA ALA A 34 4.97 -11.05 18.82
C ALA A 34 5.26 -12.54 18.66
N GLY A 35 4.31 -13.39 19.06
CA GLY A 35 4.37 -14.81 18.74
C GLY A 35 4.37 -15.02 17.22
N PRO A 36 4.92 -16.14 16.71
CA PRO A 36 4.82 -16.44 15.28
C PRO A 36 3.34 -16.47 14.89
N VAL A 37 2.97 -15.64 13.91
CA VAL A 37 1.62 -15.68 13.31
C VAL A 37 1.36 -17.10 12.82
N PRO A 38 0.23 -17.72 13.18
CA PRO A 38 -0.03 -19.10 12.79
C PRO A 38 -0.13 -19.19 11.26
N ASP A 39 0.40 -20.28 10.72
CA ASP A 39 0.60 -20.51 9.28
C ASP A 39 -0.72 -20.51 8.47
N CYS A 40 -1.88 -20.55 9.15
CA CYS A 40 -3.21 -20.37 8.55
C CYS A 40 -3.58 -18.91 8.24
N LEU A 41 -2.85 -17.93 8.76
CA LEU A 41 -2.98 -16.50 8.42
C LEU A 41 -1.92 -16.05 7.41
N ALA A 42 -0.86 -16.84 7.20
CA ALA A 42 -0.03 -16.70 6.02
C ALA A 42 -0.85 -17.13 4.80
N GLY A 43 -1.03 -16.21 3.84
CA GLY A 43 -1.74 -16.53 2.60
C GLY A 43 -1.07 -17.69 1.89
N LYS A 44 -1.82 -18.76 1.59
CA LYS A 44 -1.33 -19.86 0.74
C LYS A 44 -0.99 -19.32 -0.63
N GLY A 45 0.29 -19.19 -0.91
CA GLY A 45 0.81 -18.66 -2.16
C GLY A 45 2.33 -18.53 -2.11
N ASP A 46 2.97 -18.63 -3.26
CA ASP A 46 4.43 -18.55 -3.34
C ASP A 46 4.89 -17.09 -3.26
N LYS A 47 6.02 -16.85 -2.59
CA LYS A 47 6.59 -15.51 -2.51
C LYS A 47 7.30 -15.18 -3.82
N GLN A 48 6.75 -14.23 -4.57
CA GLN A 48 7.28 -13.76 -5.85
C GLN A 48 7.89 -12.36 -5.68
N VAL A 49 9.03 -12.13 -6.34
CA VAL A 49 9.56 -10.76 -6.53
C VAL A 49 8.82 -10.12 -7.70
N VAL A 50 8.29 -8.93 -7.49
CA VAL A 50 7.54 -8.15 -8.49
C VAL A 50 8.08 -6.73 -8.59
N HIS A 51 7.90 -6.11 -9.76
CA HIS A 51 8.27 -4.72 -10.01
C HIS A 51 7.01 -3.85 -10.10
N LEU A 52 6.83 -2.93 -9.14
CA LEU A 52 5.76 -1.93 -9.17
C LEU A 52 6.31 -0.59 -9.68
N TYR A 53 5.62 0.05 -10.61
CA TYR A 53 6.13 1.20 -11.34
C TYR A 53 5.55 2.50 -10.77
N PHE A 54 6.39 3.29 -10.09
CA PHE A 54 6.00 4.57 -9.47
C PHE A 54 6.59 5.76 -10.23
N SER A 55 6.10 6.98 -10.00
CA SER A 55 6.63 8.18 -10.66
C SER A 55 7.92 8.67 -10.00
N ASP A 56 8.91 9.03 -10.80
CA ASP A 56 10.10 9.79 -10.37
C ASP A 56 9.66 11.19 -9.87
N ALA A 57 10.28 11.68 -8.79
CA ALA A 57 9.96 12.97 -8.19
C ALA A 57 10.59 14.17 -8.95
N THR A 58 11.59 13.90 -9.77
CA THR A 58 12.48 14.90 -10.41
C THR A 58 12.46 14.83 -11.93
N ARG A 59 12.11 13.67 -12.50
CA ARG A 59 12.12 13.43 -13.95
C ARG A 59 10.77 12.87 -14.40
N PRO A 60 10.41 12.99 -15.67
CA PRO A 60 9.12 12.51 -16.16
C PRO A 60 9.18 11.01 -16.53
N PHE A 61 9.67 10.15 -15.62
CA PHE A 61 9.85 8.70 -15.85
C PHE A 61 9.18 7.87 -14.74
N LEU A 62 9.00 6.58 -15.03
CA LEU A 62 8.67 5.55 -14.06
C LEU A 62 9.95 4.94 -13.47
N ILE A 63 9.92 4.63 -12.18
CA ILE A 63 10.95 3.89 -11.44
C ILE A 63 10.33 2.57 -11.01
N ALA A 64 11.05 1.47 -11.23
CA ALA A 64 10.66 0.15 -10.75
C ALA A 64 11.03 -0.01 -9.25
N GLU A 65 10.03 -0.27 -8.41
CA GLU A 65 10.20 -0.68 -7.03
C GLU A 65 10.01 -2.20 -6.91
N GLU A 66 11.07 -2.91 -6.53
CA GLU A 66 10.99 -4.33 -6.19
C GLU A 66 10.25 -4.54 -4.86
N ARG A 67 9.24 -5.42 -4.89
CA ARG A 67 8.55 -5.96 -3.71
C ARG A 67 8.53 -7.48 -3.72
N VAL A 68 8.48 -8.07 -2.52
CA VAL A 68 8.11 -9.48 -2.35
C VAL A 68 6.62 -9.54 -2.04
N VAL A 69 5.85 -10.16 -2.92
CA VAL A 69 4.40 -10.28 -2.84
C VAL A 69 4.02 -11.76 -2.85
N VAL A 70 3.02 -12.15 -2.07
CA VAL A 70 2.47 -13.51 -2.11
C VAL A 70 1.64 -13.66 -3.38
N ASN A 71 2.03 -14.55 -4.28
CA ASN A 71 1.26 -14.91 -5.47
C ASN A 71 0.26 -16.03 -5.09
N PRO A 72 -1.06 -15.80 -5.16
CA PRO A 72 -2.10 -16.77 -4.81
C PRO A 72 -2.27 -17.93 -5.83
N GLY A 73 -1.54 -17.93 -6.95
CA GLY A 73 -1.65 -18.93 -8.01
C GLY A 73 -2.83 -18.72 -8.98
N ASP A 74 -3.70 -17.75 -8.71
CA ASP A 74 -4.72 -17.25 -9.65
C ASP A 74 -4.29 -15.88 -10.21
N PRO A 75 -4.08 -15.74 -11.54
CA PRO A 75 -3.72 -14.47 -12.17
C PRO A 75 -4.71 -13.33 -11.88
N ARG A 76 -6.00 -13.63 -11.66
CA ARG A 76 -7.02 -12.62 -11.35
C ARG A 76 -6.83 -12.05 -9.95
N ALA A 77 -6.70 -12.92 -8.95
CA ALA A 77 -6.37 -12.53 -7.58
C ALA A 77 -5.02 -11.82 -7.49
N PHE A 78 -4.00 -12.29 -8.22
CA PHE A 78 -2.67 -11.69 -8.22
C PHE A 78 -2.66 -10.29 -8.86
N GLY A 79 -3.23 -10.12 -10.06
CA GLY A 79 -3.36 -8.82 -10.70
C GLY A 79 -4.16 -7.82 -9.85
N ARG A 80 -5.24 -8.27 -9.21
CA ARG A 80 -5.99 -7.47 -8.22
C ARG A 80 -5.10 -7.01 -7.06
N GLN A 81 -4.25 -7.89 -6.53
CA GLN A 81 -3.34 -7.58 -5.43
C GLN A 81 -2.27 -6.56 -5.83
N LEU A 82 -1.68 -6.70 -7.03
CA LEU A 82 -0.69 -5.73 -7.53
C LEU A 82 -1.26 -4.32 -7.68
N ILE A 83 -2.52 -4.18 -8.12
CA ILE A 83 -3.19 -2.86 -8.17
C ILE A 83 -3.44 -2.30 -6.76
N LEU A 84 -3.78 -3.14 -5.78
CA LEU A 84 -3.93 -2.66 -4.40
C LEU A 84 -2.60 -2.20 -3.79
N GLU A 85 -1.50 -2.92 -4.05
CA GLU A 85 -0.15 -2.52 -3.66
C GLU A 85 0.29 -1.20 -4.33
N LEU A 86 -0.10 -0.98 -5.59
CA LEU A 86 0.16 0.25 -6.35
C LEU A 86 -0.66 1.45 -5.81
N ILE A 87 -1.94 1.23 -5.48
CA ILE A 87 -2.81 2.22 -4.82
C ILE A 87 -2.28 2.58 -3.42
N ASN A 88 -1.73 1.61 -2.68
CA ASN A 88 -1.13 1.82 -1.36
C ASN A 88 0.12 2.73 -1.40
N GLY A 89 0.69 2.97 -2.59
CA GLY A 89 1.83 3.85 -2.79
C GLY A 89 3.18 3.16 -2.57
N SER A 90 4.26 3.89 -2.83
CA SER A 90 5.65 3.40 -2.77
C SER A 90 6.13 3.16 -1.33
N ALA A 91 6.86 2.06 -1.11
CA ALA A 91 7.51 1.77 0.17
C ALA A 91 8.91 2.43 0.27
N ARG A 92 9.46 2.89 -0.86
CA ARG A 92 10.74 3.61 -0.97
C ARG A 92 10.58 5.13 -1.11
N GLY A 93 9.35 5.65 -1.02
CA GLY A 93 9.06 7.10 -1.08
C GLY A 93 9.02 7.70 -2.48
N HIS A 94 8.91 6.88 -3.53
CA HIS A 94 8.63 7.36 -4.90
C HIS A 94 7.22 7.97 -4.98
N LEU A 95 6.99 8.86 -5.96
CA LEU A 95 5.69 9.52 -6.08
C LEU A 95 4.63 8.52 -6.59
N ALA A 96 3.48 8.49 -5.93
CA ALA A 96 2.33 7.75 -6.42
C ALA A 96 1.89 8.32 -7.79
N ALA A 97 1.77 7.44 -8.78
CA ALA A 97 1.20 7.80 -10.07
C ALA A 97 -0.34 7.83 -10.02
N ILE A 98 -0.95 6.96 -9.21
CA ILE A 98 -2.39 6.95 -8.94
C ILE A 98 -2.73 8.06 -7.91
N PRO A 99 -3.74 8.91 -8.16
CA PRO A 99 -4.18 9.92 -7.20
C PRO A 99 -4.71 9.34 -5.89
N GLY A 100 -4.41 10.01 -4.78
CA GLY A 100 -4.89 9.63 -3.45
C GLY A 100 -6.42 9.54 -3.37
N GLY A 101 -6.92 8.55 -2.62
CA GLY A 101 -8.36 8.28 -2.48
C GLY A 101 -8.96 7.39 -3.58
N THR A 102 -8.21 7.11 -4.65
CA THR A 102 -8.62 6.12 -5.67
C THR A 102 -8.82 4.73 -5.06
N LYS A 103 -9.91 4.06 -5.41
CA LYS A 103 -10.19 2.67 -5.01
C LYS A 103 -10.39 1.78 -6.24
N LEU A 104 -9.90 0.55 -6.15
CA LEU A 104 -10.22 -0.52 -7.07
C LEU A 104 -11.63 -1.06 -6.78
N ARG A 105 -12.53 -0.94 -7.75
CA ARG A 105 -13.91 -1.44 -7.67
C ARG A 105 -13.99 -2.90 -8.06
N SER A 106 -13.45 -3.24 -9.23
CA SER A 106 -13.40 -4.60 -9.75
C SER A 106 -12.18 -4.83 -10.64
N PHE A 107 -11.78 -6.09 -10.76
CA PHE A 107 -10.67 -6.55 -11.59
C PHE A 107 -11.11 -7.83 -12.28
N PHE A 108 -10.97 -7.90 -13.60
CA PHE A 108 -11.29 -9.08 -14.41
C PHE A 108 -10.11 -9.41 -15.33
N LEU A 109 -9.95 -10.69 -15.66
CA LEU A 109 -9.06 -11.16 -16.72
C LEU A 109 -9.89 -11.93 -17.74
N LEU A 110 -9.96 -11.39 -18.95
CA LEU A 110 -10.63 -11.98 -20.10
C LEU A 110 -9.75 -13.06 -20.74
N GLU A 111 -10.37 -13.95 -21.52
CA GLU A 111 -9.69 -15.09 -22.17
C GLU A 111 -8.68 -14.66 -23.26
N ASP A 112 -8.77 -13.41 -23.73
CA ASP A 112 -7.90 -12.83 -24.75
C ASP A 112 -6.63 -12.15 -24.18
N GLY A 113 -6.36 -12.31 -22.89
CA GLY A 113 -5.25 -11.67 -22.18
C GLY A 113 -5.52 -10.22 -21.72
N THR A 114 -6.73 -9.70 -21.91
CA THR A 114 -7.09 -8.34 -21.46
C THR A 114 -7.46 -8.32 -19.97
N ALA A 115 -6.67 -7.64 -19.15
CA ALA A 115 -7.05 -7.28 -17.79
C ALA A 115 -7.94 -6.02 -17.80
N VAL A 116 -9.14 -6.12 -17.24
CA VAL A 116 -10.07 -4.99 -17.11
C VAL A 116 -10.03 -4.51 -15.66
N VAL A 117 -9.63 -3.25 -15.46
CA VAL A 117 -9.42 -2.65 -14.14
C VAL A 117 -10.37 -1.47 -13.96
N ASP A 118 -11.36 -1.62 -13.09
CA ASP A 118 -12.37 -0.60 -12.79
C ASP A 118 -12.01 0.17 -11.51
N PHE A 119 -11.85 1.48 -11.65
CA PHE A 119 -11.54 2.38 -10.54
C PHE A 119 -12.71 3.33 -10.24
N THR A 120 -12.81 3.80 -9.00
CA THR A 120 -13.70 4.93 -8.66
C THR A 120 -13.33 6.21 -9.40
N ALA A 121 -14.29 7.10 -9.66
CA ALA A 121 -14.08 8.42 -10.30
C ALA A 121 -12.95 9.28 -9.70
N HIS A 122 -12.56 9.04 -8.44
CA HIS A 122 -11.38 9.66 -7.81
C HIS A 122 -10.09 9.54 -8.64
N LEU A 123 -9.92 8.48 -9.45
CA LEU A 123 -8.78 8.32 -10.37
C LEU A 123 -8.70 9.48 -11.37
N ARG A 124 -9.84 10.02 -11.79
CA ARG A 124 -9.99 11.16 -12.70
C ARG A 124 -10.14 12.49 -11.95
N GLU A 125 -11.03 12.53 -10.96
CA GLU A 125 -11.42 13.75 -10.25
C GLU A 125 -10.25 14.36 -9.46
N ASN A 126 -9.42 13.52 -8.86
CA ASN A 126 -8.19 13.94 -8.17
C ASN A 126 -6.97 13.92 -9.10
N HIS A 127 -7.14 13.64 -10.41
CA HIS A 127 -6.01 13.63 -11.33
C HIS A 127 -5.52 15.07 -11.56
N PRO A 128 -4.24 15.38 -11.36
CA PRO A 128 -3.69 16.73 -11.43
C PRO A 128 -3.60 17.33 -12.85
N GLY A 129 -4.15 16.64 -13.85
CA GLY A 129 -4.04 17.00 -15.26
C GLY A 129 -2.62 16.90 -15.83
N SER A 130 -2.48 17.31 -17.09
CA SER A 130 -1.30 17.21 -17.97
C SER A 130 -1.06 15.83 -18.60
N CYS A 131 -0.76 15.87 -19.90
CA CYS A 131 -0.49 14.71 -20.75
C CYS A 131 0.59 13.79 -20.16
N ARG A 132 1.68 14.35 -19.61
CA ARG A 132 2.77 13.52 -19.07
C ARG A 132 2.41 12.83 -17.76
N ARG A 133 1.62 13.46 -16.88
CA ARG A 133 1.17 12.80 -15.64
C ARG A 133 0.15 11.72 -15.95
N GLU A 134 -0.77 11.99 -16.88
CA GLU A 134 -1.70 10.99 -17.40
C GLU A 134 -0.95 9.80 -18.00
N GLN A 135 0.10 10.04 -18.80
CA GLN A 135 0.98 8.98 -19.32
C GLN A 135 1.60 8.13 -18.20
N LEU A 136 2.20 8.77 -17.19
CA LEU A 136 2.83 8.05 -16.08
C LEU A 136 1.81 7.25 -15.26
N THR A 137 0.60 7.75 -15.03
CA THR A 137 -0.47 7.01 -14.34
C THR A 137 -0.90 5.77 -15.13
N LEU A 138 -1.11 5.90 -16.44
CA LEU A 138 -1.56 4.79 -17.30
C LEU A 138 -0.51 3.68 -17.42
N PHE A 139 0.74 4.05 -17.70
CA PHE A 139 1.81 3.06 -17.84
C PHE A 139 2.35 2.55 -16.49
N SER A 140 2.17 3.28 -15.39
CA SER A 140 2.34 2.75 -14.02
C SER A 140 1.44 1.54 -13.78
N ILE A 141 0.16 1.64 -14.14
CA ILE A 141 -0.83 0.55 -14.05
C ILE A 141 -0.48 -0.58 -15.03
N ALA A 142 -0.27 -0.26 -16.31
CA ALA A 142 -0.03 -1.26 -17.35
C ALA A 142 1.25 -2.07 -17.12
N ASN A 143 2.39 -1.40 -16.85
CA ASN A 143 3.68 -2.07 -16.63
C ASN A 143 3.64 -2.93 -15.35
N SER A 144 3.01 -2.44 -14.26
CA SER A 144 2.91 -3.19 -13.00
C SER A 144 2.06 -4.47 -13.12
N LEU A 145 1.15 -4.55 -14.10
CA LEU A 145 0.39 -5.78 -14.37
C LEU A 145 1.11 -6.70 -15.36
N ILE A 146 1.33 -6.22 -16.58
CA ILE A 146 1.81 -7.02 -17.73
C ILE A 146 3.18 -7.65 -17.45
N LEU A 147 4.06 -6.95 -16.73
CA LEU A 147 5.43 -7.40 -16.49
C LEU A 147 5.57 -8.35 -15.29
N ASN A 148 4.50 -8.57 -14.53
CA ASN A 148 4.48 -9.45 -13.34
C ASN A 148 3.50 -10.62 -13.46
N VAL A 149 2.50 -10.53 -14.34
CA VAL A 149 1.47 -11.55 -14.57
C VAL A 149 1.47 -11.95 -16.04
N THR A 150 2.00 -13.14 -16.34
CA THR A 150 2.24 -13.66 -17.69
C THR A 150 1.00 -13.75 -18.57
N GLU A 151 -0.18 -13.90 -17.96
CA GLU A 151 -1.47 -14.04 -18.61
C GLU A 151 -2.13 -12.68 -18.94
N ILE A 152 -1.52 -11.56 -18.54
CA ILE A 152 -1.99 -10.21 -18.86
C ILE A 152 -1.13 -9.64 -19.99
N GLU A 153 -1.70 -9.59 -21.19
CA GLU A 153 -1.05 -8.98 -22.36
C GLU A 153 -1.32 -7.48 -22.47
N ARG A 154 -2.51 -7.04 -22.03
CA ARG A 154 -2.99 -5.67 -22.17
C ARG A 154 -3.99 -5.28 -21.09
N VAL A 155 -4.15 -3.98 -20.84
CA VAL A 155 -4.94 -3.44 -19.74
C VAL A 155 -6.00 -2.44 -20.24
N LYS A 156 -7.28 -2.74 -20.03
CA LYS A 156 -8.39 -1.79 -20.22
C LYS A 156 -8.72 -1.15 -18.88
N ILE A 157 -8.78 0.17 -18.84
CA ILE A 157 -9.14 0.95 -17.64
C ILE A 157 -10.60 1.40 -17.77
N LEU A 158 -11.38 1.20 -16.71
CA LEU A 158 -12.75 1.70 -16.55
C LEU A 158 -12.82 2.67 -15.38
N ILE A 159 -13.81 3.57 -15.41
CA ILE A 159 -14.11 4.52 -14.34
C ILE A 159 -15.58 4.38 -13.95
N ASP A 160 -15.83 3.96 -12.71
CA ASP A 160 -17.14 3.62 -12.15
C ASP A 160 -17.98 2.66 -13.02
N GLY A 161 -17.30 1.67 -13.60
CA GLY A 161 -17.88 0.63 -14.45
C GLY A 161 -18.15 1.05 -15.90
N ALA A 162 -17.80 2.30 -16.28
CA ALA A 162 -17.97 2.82 -17.63
C ALA A 162 -16.62 3.01 -18.33
N GLU A 163 -16.64 2.96 -19.66
CA GLU A 163 -15.51 3.42 -20.47
C GLU A 163 -15.37 4.95 -20.39
N ALA A 164 -14.13 5.40 -20.31
CA ALA A 164 -13.77 6.81 -20.40
C ALA A 164 -13.04 7.09 -21.71
N GLN A 165 -13.17 8.30 -22.24
CA GLN A 165 -12.37 8.71 -23.41
C GLN A 165 -10.91 8.99 -23.02
N THR A 166 -10.69 9.59 -21.84
CA THR A 166 -9.38 9.96 -21.27
C THR A 166 -9.47 9.93 -19.74
N LEU A 167 -8.35 9.96 -19.01
CA LEU A 167 -8.38 10.27 -17.57
C LEU A 167 -8.59 11.77 -17.35
N ALA A 168 -7.82 12.61 -18.05
CA ALA A 168 -7.72 14.04 -17.75
C ALA A 168 -7.62 14.92 -19.02
N GLY A 169 -8.10 14.42 -20.15
CA GLY A 169 -8.23 15.18 -21.40
C GLY A 169 -7.08 15.05 -22.40
N HIS A 170 -6.12 14.13 -22.19
CA HIS A 170 -4.95 14.04 -23.08
C HIS A 170 -4.73 12.69 -23.77
N LEU A 171 -4.91 11.55 -23.08
CA LEU A 171 -4.58 10.23 -23.64
C LEU A 171 -5.82 9.35 -23.83
N PRO A 172 -6.02 8.77 -25.02
CA PRO A 172 -7.21 7.96 -25.29
C PRO A 172 -7.19 6.65 -24.49
N LEU A 173 -8.34 6.29 -23.90
CA LEU A 173 -8.58 5.03 -23.19
C LEU A 173 -9.57 4.10 -23.90
N GLU A 174 -9.93 4.43 -25.14
CA GLU A 174 -10.77 3.61 -26.02
C GLU A 174 -10.13 2.23 -26.24
N PHE A 175 -8.81 2.19 -26.46
CA PHE A 175 -8.05 0.95 -26.68
C PHE A 175 -7.32 0.48 -25.41
N PRO A 176 -7.21 -0.84 -25.17
CA PRO A 176 -6.37 -1.38 -24.10
C PRO A 176 -4.90 -0.98 -24.25
N LEU A 177 -4.24 -0.74 -23.12
CA LEU A 177 -2.84 -0.36 -23.01
C LEU A 177 -1.94 -1.59 -23.01
N THR A 178 -0.81 -1.54 -23.71
CA THR A 178 0.31 -2.49 -23.53
C THR A 178 1.40 -1.87 -22.66
N ALA A 179 2.37 -2.66 -22.20
CA ALA A 179 3.48 -2.15 -21.41
C ALA A 179 4.43 -1.28 -22.27
N ASP A 180 4.88 -0.14 -21.71
CA ASP A 180 5.89 0.72 -22.33
C ASP A 180 7.10 0.88 -21.39
N MET A 181 8.20 0.23 -21.76
CA MET A 181 9.46 0.28 -21.03
C MET A 181 10.33 1.51 -21.39
N LEU A 182 10.02 2.25 -22.44
CA LEU A 182 10.74 3.49 -22.80
C LEU A 182 10.52 4.61 -21.77
N LEU A 183 9.46 4.50 -20.98
CA LEU A 183 9.14 5.37 -19.85
C LEU A 183 9.86 5.00 -18.55
N THR A 184 10.56 3.86 -18.48
CA THR A 184 11.23 3.39 -17.26
C THR A 184 12.72 3.79 -17.23
N ARG A 185 13.25 4.08 -16.03
CA ARG A 185 14.66 4.41 -15.77
C ARG A 185 15.20 3.75 -14.50
#